data_AF-A0A0A0ND26-F1
#
_entry.id   AF-A0A0A0ND26-F1
#
_cell.length_a   1.000
_cell.length_b   1.000
_cell.length_c   1.000
_cell.angle_alpha   90.00
_cell.angle_beta   90.00
_cell.angle_gamma   90.00
#
_symmetry.space_group_name_H-M   'P 1'
#
loop_
_entity.id
_entity.type
_entity.pdbx_description
1 polymer ?
#
loop_
_entity_poly.entity_id
_entity_poly.type
_entity_poly.pdbx_seq_one_letter_code
_entity_poly.pdbx_strand_id
1 'polypeptide(L)'
;MQPPDPHHTIPGHIAPHIPADVYQRAQASGQPVVIVVNDTNPTGFPWQRVLIPFAIAGAVVAGGWGLAAALCWLMDVATHTATAIAGATAGPLGVGGITLKLAQSKK
;
A
#
# COMPACT_ATOMS: atom_id res chain seq x y z
N MET A 1 3.99 5.65 62.25
CA MET A 1 2.85 5.81 61.32
C MET A 1 3.42 6.54 60.11
N GLN A 2 3.63 5.81 59.02
CA GLN A 2 4.25 6.36 57.81
C GLN A 2 3.28 7.34 57.16
N PRO A 3 3.67 8.59 56.86
CA PRO A 3 2.80 9.53 56.15
C PRO A 3 2.49 8.98 54.75
N PRO A 4 1.25 9.13 54.27
CA PRO A 4 0.84 8.60 52.96
C PRO A 4 1.56 9.35 51.83
N ASP A 5 2.27 8.60 50.98
CA ASP A 5 2.98 9.10 49.81
C ASP A 5 2.00 9.75 48.81
N PRO A 6 2.11 11.06 48.51
CA PRO A 6 1.16 11.78 47.66
C PRO A 6 1.35 11.52 46.16
N HIS A 7 2.17 10.55 45.76
CA HIS A 7 2.63 10.36 44.38
C HIS A 7 2.09 9.10 43.69
N HIS A 8 0.93 8.57 44.10
CA HIS A 8 0.23 7.59 43.29
C HIS A 8 -0.66 8.31 42.26
N THR A 9 -0.04 8.92 41.26
CA THR A 9 -0.75 9.54 40.15
C THR A 9 -1.29 8.46 39.22
N ILE A 10 -2.61 8.35 39.18
CA ILE A 10 -3.36 7.53 38.24
C ILE A 10 -2.93 7.93 36.83
N PRO A 11 -2.35 7.03 36.02
CA PRO A 11 -1.88 7.36 34.69
C PRO A 11 -3.07 7.78 33.82
N GLY A 12 -3.09 9.05 33.38
CA GLY A 12 -3.96 9.51 32.29
C GLY A 12 -5.01 10.58 32.61
N HIS A 13 -5.12 11.10 33.84
CA HIS A 13 -6.13 12.13 34.14
C HIS A 13 -5.60 13.45 34.73
N ILE A 14 -4.30 13.56 34.98
CA ILE A 14 -3.69 14.79 35.49
C ILE A 14 -2.95 15.40 34.31
N ALA A 15 -3.31 16.63 33.92
CA ALA A 15 -2.53 17.43 32.97
C ALA A 15 -1.06 17.41 33.39
N PRO A 16 -0.08 17.50 32.47
CA PRO A 16 1.34 17.48 32.81
C PRO A 16 1.66 18.53 33.89
N HIS A 17 1.69 18.11 35.14
CA HIS A 17 1.88 18.99 36.28
C HIS A 17 3.37 19.05 36.53
N ILE A 18 3.96 20.19 36.21
CA ILE A 18 5.34 20.47 36.58
C ILE A 18 5.30 20.86 38.06
N PRO A 19 5.98 20.13 38.96
CA PRO A 19 6.04 20.50 40.37
C PRO A 19 6.55 21.94 40.54
N ALA A 20 5.82 22.76 41.31
CA ALA A 20 6.07 24.19 41.40
C ALA A 20 7.47 24.53 41.93
N ASP A 21 8.00 23.68 42.80
CA ASP A 21 9.35 23.77 43.36
C ASP A 21 10.44 23.58 42.29
N VAL A 22 10.24 22.63 41.37
CA VAL A 22 11.14 22.39 40.24
C VAL A 22 11.11 23.57 39.28
N TYR A 23 9.92 24.11 38.99
CA TYR A 23 9.77 25.29 38.14
C TYR A 23 10.41 26.54 38.75
N GLN A 24 10.18 26.81 40.03
CA GLN A 24 10.73 27.96 40.74
C GLN A 24 12.26 27.88 40.86
N ARG A 25 12.81 26.68 41.11
CA ARG A 25 14.26 26.47 41.12
C ARG A 25 14.87 26.67 39.74
N ALA A 26 14.22 26.18 38.68
CA ALA A 26 14.68 26.39 37.32
C ALA A 26 14.66 27.88 36.93
N GLN A 27 13.62 28.63 37.32
CA GLN A 27 13.57 30.08 37.15
C GLN A 27 14.69 30.81 37.90
N ALA A 28 14.90 30.48 39.19
CA ALA A 28 15.89 31.14 40.02
C ALA A 28 17.34 30.88 39.54
N SER A 29 17.59 29.73 38.90
CA SER A 29 18.90 29.34 38.38
C SER A 29 19.11 29.68 36.90
N GLY A 30 18.10 30.26 36.24
CA GLY A 30 18.14 30.54 34.80
C GLY A 30 18.21 29.29 33.92
N GLN A 31 17.83 28.12 34.45
CA GLN A 31 17.83 26.87 33.70
C GLN A 31 16.60 26.80 32.76
N PRO A 32 16.78 26.32 31.51
CA PRO A 32 15.68 26.24 30.54
C PRO A 32 14.67 25.17 30.94
N VAL A 33 13.37 25.51 30.87
CA VAL A 33 12.26 24.59 31.12
C VAL A 33 11.60 24.24 29.79
N VAL A 34 11.64 22.97 29.39
CA VAL A 34 11.00 22.47 28.16
C VAL A 34 9.74 21.71 28.52
N ILE A 35 8.60 22.21 28.03
CA ILE A 35 7.29 21.57 28.20
C ILE A 35 6.96 20.82 26.92
N VAL A 36 7.02 19.49 26.96
CA VAL A 36 6.63 18.65 25.83
C VAL A 36 5.20 18.18 26.04
N VAL A 37 4.30 18.64 25.19
CA VAL A 37 2.93 18.13 25.11
C VAL A 37 2.90 17.07 24.02
N ASN A 38 2.95 15.80 24.42
CA ASN A 38 2.70 14.69 23.52
C ASN A 38 1.19 14.59 23.28
N ASP A 39 0.69 15.34 22.29
CA ASP A 39 -0.66 15.11 21.81
C ASP A 39 -0.71 13.74 21.12
N THR A 40 -1.17 12.74 21.87
CA THR A 40 -1.33 11.36 21.41
C THR A 40 -2.74 11.11 20.87
N ASN A 41 -3.62 12.13 20.88
CA ASN A 41 -5.00 11.97 20.51
C ASN A 41 -5.32 12.88 19.30
N PRO A 42 -5.01 12.43 18.07
CA PRO A 42 -5.39 13.20 16.89
C PRO A 42 -6.90 13.47 16.94
N THR A 43 -7.28 14.73 16.86
CA THR A 43 -8.66 15.22 16.89
C THR A 43 -9.39 14.83 15.60
N GLY A 44 -9.70 13.55 15.43
CA GLY A 44 -10.45 13.05 14.29
C GLY A 44 -10.27 11.57 14.01
N PHE A 45 -11.26 10.99 13.33
CA PHE A 45 -11.16 9.63 12.81
C PHE A 45 -10.03 9.57 11.75
N PRO A 46 -9.06 8.64 11.86
CA PRO A 46 -7.90 8.60 10.97
C PRO A 46 -8.28 8.04 9.59
N TRP A 47 -8.90 8.87 8.76
CA TRP A 47 -9.39 8.53 7.41
C TRP A 47 -8.36 7.82 6.52
N GLN A 48 -7.07 8.12 6.68
CA GLN A 48 -5.99 7.40 6.01
C GLN A 48 -6.05 5.88 6.21
N ARG A 49 -6.47 5.39 7.38
CA ARG A 49 -6.56 3.94 7.65
C ARG A 49 -7.60 3.23 6.80
N VAL A 50 -8.60 3.95 6.29
CA VAL A 50 -9.67 3.40 5.44
C VAL A 50 -9.38 3.70 3.96
N LEU A 51 -8.91 4.91 3.66
CA LEU A 51 -8.65 5.34 2.28
C LEU A 51 -7.48 4.60 1.64
N ILE A 52 -6.41 4.32 2.40
CA ILE A 52 -5.24 3.60 1.87
C ILE A 52 -5.59 2.19 1.39
N PRO A 53 -6.21 1.29 2.19
CA PRO A 53 -6.53 -0.06 1.71
C PRO A 53 -7.57 -0.04 0.58
N PHE A 54 -8.51 0.92 0.60
CA PHE A 54 -9.48 1.08 -0.48
C PHE A 54 -8.82 1.49 -1.80
N ALA A 55 -7.87 2.43 -1.75
CA ALA A 55 -7.10 2.83 -2.93
C ALA A 55 -6.27 1.67 -3.49
N ILE A 56 -5.65 0.87 -2.63
CA ILE A 56 -4.90 -0.33 -3.06
C ILE A 56 -5.84 -1.34 -3.72
N ALA A 57 -6.97 -1.64 -3.09
CA ALA A 57 -7.95 -2.57 -3.66
C ALA A 57 -8.46 -2.08 -5.02
N GLY A 58 -8.78 -0.79 -5.14
CA GLY A 58 -9.19 -0.17 -6.40
C GLY A 58 -8.13 -0.27 -7.48
N ALA A 59 -6.86 0.02 -7.15
CA ALA A 59 -5.75 -0.06 -8.09
C ALA A 59 -5.50 -1.49 -8.59
N VAL A 60 -5.61 -2.48 -7.71
CA VAL A 60 -5.44 -3.91 -8.07
C VAL A 60 -6.57 -4.37 -8.99
N VAL A 61 -7.82 -4.01 -8.69
CA VAL A 61 -8.97 -4.38 -9.53
C VAL A 61 -8.86 -3.71 -10.90
N ALA A 62 -8.58 -2.41 -10.95
CA ALA A 62 -8.41 -1.68 -12.21
C ALA A 62 -7.24 -2.24 -13.04
N GLY A 63 -6.09 -2.50 -12.40
CA GLY A 63 -4.93 -3.08 -13.05
C GLY A 63 -5.20 -4.51 -13.56
N GLY A 64 -5.89 -5.34 -12.76
CA GLY A 64 -6.24 -6.70 -13.14
C GLY A 64 -7.18 -6.76 -14.34
N TRP A 65 -8.21 -5.91 -14.37
CA TRP A 65 -9.10 -5.77 -15.52
C TRP A 65 -8.37 -5.23 -16.75
N GLY A 66 -7.46 -4.26 -16.58
CA GLY A 66 -6.63 -3.75 -17.67
C GLY A 66 -5.74 -4.84 -18.29
N LEU A 67 -5.12 -5.68 -17.46
CA LEU A 67 -4.28 -6.78 -17.92
C LEU A 67 -5.10 -7.86 -18.64
N ALA A 68 -6.28 -8.21 -18.11
CA ALA A 68 -7.20 -9.13 -18.76
C ALA A 68 -7.67 -8.59 -20.12
N ALA A 69 -8.05 -7.31 -20.20
CA ALA A 69 -8.44 -6.67 -21.45
C ALA A 69 -7.29 -6.65 -22.47
N ALA A 70 -6.06 -6.34 -22.03
CA ALA A 70 -4.88 -6.37 -22.88
C ALA A 70 -4.58 -7.77 -23.42
N LEU A 71 -4.71 -8.81 -22.58
CA LEU A 71 -4.54 -10.19 -22.99
C LEU A 71 -5.60 -10.62 -24.02
N CYS A 72 -6.87 -10.31 -23.75
CA CYS A 72 -7.96 -10.56 -24.70
C CYS A 72 -7.72 -9.85 -26.04
N TRP A 73 -7.28 -8.58 -25.99
CA TRP A 73 -6.98 -7.82 -27.20
C TRP A 73 -5.82 -8.42 -28.00
N LEU A 74 -4.74 -8.83 -27.33
CA LEU A 74 -3.62 -9.52 -27.98
C LEU A 74 -4.07 -10.84 -28.64
N MET A 75 -4.92 -11.61 -27.96
CA MET A 75 -5.46 -12.85 -28.53
C MET A 75 -6.40 -12.59 -29.70
N ASP A 76 -7.24 -11.57 -29.64
CA ASP A 76 -8.14 -11.18 -30.74
C ASP A 76 -7.34 -10.78 -31.98
N VAL A 77 -6.34 -9.90 -31.81
CA VAL A 77 -5.43 -9.48 -32.89
C VAL A 77 -4.66 -10.68 -33.48
N ALA A 78 -4.15 -11.58 -32.62
CA ALA A 78 -3.46 -12.79 -33.07
C ALA A 78 -4.40 -13.72 -33.85
N THR A 79 -5.63 -13.90 -33.37
CA THR A 79 -6.65 -14.74 -34.03
C THR A 79 -7.08 -14.13 -35.35
N HIS A 80 -7.28 -12.81 -35.41
CA HIS A 80 -7.63 -12.11 -36.64
C HIS A 80 -6.52 -12.21 -37.68
N THR A 81 -5.26 -12.13 -37.24
CA THR A 81 -4.11 -12.32 -38.12
C THR A 81 -3.99 -13.77 -38.57
N ALA A 82 -4.18 -14.74 -37.67
CA ALA A 82 -4.13 -16.17 -38.01
C ALA A 82 -5.27 -16.58 -38.95
N THR A 83 -6.48 -16.03 -38.77
CA THR A 83 -7.63 -16.28 -39.65
C THR A 83 -7.53 -15.53 -40.96
N ALA A 84 -6.98 -14.30 -40.98
CA ALA A 84 -6.66 -13.60 -42.22
C ALA A 84 -5.59 -14.34 -43.03
N ILE A 85 -4.57 -14.89 -42.36
CA ILE A 85 -3.54 -15.72 -42.99
C ILE A 85 -4.14 -17.05 -43.43
N ALA A 86 -4.84 -17.79 -42.57
CA ALA A 86 -5.45 -19.09 -42.91
C ALA A 86 -6.55 -18.97 -43.99
N GLY A 87 -7.30 -17.87 -44.02
CA GLY A 87 -8.26 -17.56 -45.08
C GLY A 87 -7.58 -17.18 -46.40
N ALA A 88 -6.40 -16.56 -46.35
CA ALA A 88 -5.57 -16.29 -47.52
C ALA A 88 -4.74 -17.51 -47.98
N THR A 89 -4.45 -18.45 -47.08
CA THR A 89 -3.63 -19.64 -47.33
C THR A 89 -4.34 -20.89 -46.84
N ALA A 90 -5.17 -21.49 -47.69
CA ALA A 90 -5.62 -22.87 -47.56
C ALA A 90 -4.48 -23.89 -47.80
N GLY A 91 -3.33 -23.71 -47.15
CA GLY A 91 -2.11 -24.51 -47.29
C GLY A 91 -1.24 -24.45 -46.04
N PRO A 92 -0.39 -25.47 -45.78
CA PRO A 92 0.23 -25.71 -44.49
C PRO A 92 1.10 -24.53 -44.05
N LEU A 93 0.83 -24.06 -42.82
CA LEU A 93 1.44 -22.90 -42.14
C LEU A 93 2.96 -22.88 -42.30
N GLY A 94 3.45 -22.02 -43.19
CA GLY A 94 4.86 -21.68 -43.32
C GLY A 94 4.98 -20.18 -43.51
N VAL A 95 5.33 -19.45 -42.45
CA VAL A 95 5.68 -18.03 -42.52
C VAL A 95 7.18 -17.92 -42.24
N GLY A 96 7.95 -17.43 -43.22
CA GLY A 96 9.37 -17.12 -43.07
C GLY A 96 10.35 -18.29 -43.27
N GLY A 97 10.04 -19.28 -44.13
CA GLY A 97 10.98 -20.36 -44.48
C GLY A 97 11.17 -21.44 -43.40
N ILE A 98 10.59 -21.26 -42.21
CA ILE A 98 10.54 -22.27 -41.15
C ILE A 98 9.20 -23.00 -41.26
N THR A 99 9.10 -23.93 -42.21
CA THR A 99 7.98 -24.87 -42.24
C THR A 99 8.11 -25.78 -41.02
N LEU A 100 7.16 -25.70 -40.09
CA LEU A 100 7.05 -26.66 -38.98
C LEU A 100 6.72 -28.04 -39.59
N LYS A 101 7.75 -28.77 -40.04
CA LYS A 101 7.63 -30.17 -40.44
C LYS A 101 7.46 -31.02 -39.18
N LEU A 102 6.29 -30.94 -38.56
CA LEU A 102 5.87 -31.82 -37.47
C LEU A 102 5.08 -33.03 -37.99
N ALA A 103 5.56 -33.63 -39.08
CA ALA A 103 5.10 -34.94 -39.55
C ALA A 103 6.32 -35.73 -40.05
N GLN A 104 7.14 -36.21 -39.11
CA GLN A 104 8.10 -37.27 -39.40
C GLN A 104 7.31 -38.56 -39.64
N SER A 105 7.14 -38.94 -40.90
CA SER A 105 6.64 -40.28 -41.25
C SER A 105 7.74 -41.29 -40.92
N LYS A 106 7.55 -42.03 -39.83
CA LYS A 106 8.36 -43.21 -39.50
C LYS A 106 8.12 -44.29 -40.56
N LYS A 107 9.14 -44.57 -41.37
CA LYS A 107 9.38 -45.90 -41.94
C LYS A 107 10.84 -46.23 -41.71
#